data_AF-A0A2J4P8G5-F1
#
_entry.id   AF-A0A2J4P8G5-F1
#
_cell.length_a   1.000
_cell.length_b   1.000
_cell.length_c   1.000
_cell.angle_alpha   90.00
_cell.angle_beta   90.00
_cell.angle_gamma   90.00
#
_symmetry.space_group_name_H-M   'P 1'
#
loop_
_entity.id
_entity.type
_entity.pdbx_description
1 polymer ?
#
loop_
_entity_poly.entity_id
_entity_poly.type
_entity_poly.pdbx_seq_one_letter_code
_entity_poly.pdbx_strand_id
1 'polypeptide(L)'
;FAIIAWGCNPQWGLNDEQIARWRAVGVRFIQVVPEVQIHCDQDNVPGVIRVGDTQNRLKSWFAQHDTAIAVVRPDRFVATVAIPQTLSKKLDALASKMQLASAQAATTIEQVA
;
A
#
# COMPACT_ATOMS: atom_id res chain seq x y z
N PHE A 1 -5.67 7.38 1.96
CA PHE A 1 -5.27 6.64 0.74
C PHE A 1 -5.28 5.15 1.03
N ALA A 2 -5.33 4.30 0.01
CA ALA A 2 -5.15 2.85 0.14
C ALA A 2 -4.16 2.35 -0.92
N ILE A 3 -3.21 1.50 -0.52
CA ILE A 3 -2.32 0.78 -1.43
C ILE A 3 -2.77 -0.67 -1.39
N ILE A 4 -3.42 -1.11 -2.47
CA ILE A 4 -4.08 -2.41 -2.58
C ILE A 4 -3.24 -3.29 -3.50
N ALA A 5 -2.76 -4.43 -3.00
CA ALA A 5 -1.94 -5.37 -3.74
C ALA A 5 -2.65 -6.73 -3.88
N TRP A 6 -2.70 -7.29 -5.09
CA TRP A 6 -3.22 -8.62 -5.35
C TRP A 6 -2.11 -9.67 -5.30
N GLY A 7 -2.22 -10.63 -4.38
CA GLY A 7 -1.32 -11.79 -4.30
C GLY A 7 0.12 -11.48 -3.91
N CYS A 8 0.45 -10.25 -3.50
CA CYS A 8 1.80 -9.86 -3.11
C CYS A 8 1.80 -8.87 -1.93
N ASN A 9 2.96 -8.75 -1.27
CA ASN A 9 3.17 -7.77 -0.20
C ASN A 9 3.10 -6.32 -0.76
N PRO A 10 2.17 -5.47 -0.29
CA PRO A 10 2.01 -4.08 -0.77
C PRO A 10 3.14 -3.13 -0.31
N GLN A 11 4.06 -3.60 0.54
CA GLN A 11 5.26 -2.87 0.98
C GLN A 11 6.53 -3.38 0.29
N TRP A 12 6.43 -4.41 -0.56
CA TRP A 12 7.61 -4.96 -1.23
C TRP A 12 8.29 -3.90 -2.11
N GLY A 13 9.61 -3.78 -1.96
CA GLY A 13 10.41 -2.78 -2.67
C GLY A 13 10.33 -1.36 -2.11
N LEU A 14 9.55 -1.11 -1.04
CA LEU A 14 9.58 0.16 -0.32
C LEU A 14 10.62 0.12 0.80
N ASN A 15 11.25 1.26 1.05
CA ASN A 15 12.07 1.44 2.26
C ASN A 15 11.22 1.98 3.43
N ASP A 16 11.80 1.94 4.64
CA ASP A 16 11.10 2.36 5.86
C ASP A 16 10.66 3.83 5.84
N GLU A 17 11.44 4.71 5.22
CA GLU A 17 11.08 6.13 5.09
C GLU A 17 9.84 6.32 4.21
N GLN A 18 9.77 5.60 3.08
CA GLN A 18 8.61 5.61 2.20
C GLN A 18 7.38 5.06 2.92
N ILE A 19 7.52 3.95 3.64
CA ILE A 19 6.42 3.36 4.41
C ILE A 19 5.94 4.34 5.49
N ALA A 20 6.85 4.96 6.23
CA ALA A 20 6.53 5.96 7.25
C ALA A 20 5.83 7.19 6.66
N ARG A 21 6.31 7.71 5.53
CA ARG A 21 5.74 8.86 4.82
C ARG A 21 4.29 8.60 4.41
N TRP A 22 4.03 7.43 3.83
CA TRP A 22 2.67 7.07 3.42
C TRP A 22 1.76 6.78 4.62
N ARG A 23 2.27 6.19 5.70
CA ARG A 23 1.51 6.03 6.95
C ARG A 23 1.14 7.38 7.58
N ALA A 24 2.04 8.37 7.54
CA ALA A 24 1.79 9.71 8.08
C ALA A 24 0.60 10.41 7.42
N VAL A 25 0.33 10.14 6.13
CA VAL A 25 -0.86 10.65 5.42
C VAL A 25 -2.08 9.72 5.50
N GLY A 26 -2.05 8.73 6.39
CA GLY A 26 -3.15 7.81 6.62
C GLY A 26 -3.35 6.76 5.52
N VAL A 27 -2.28 6.31 4.84
CA VAL A 27 -2.36 5.14 3.96
C VAL A 27 -2.69 3.89 4.78
N ARG A 28 -3.60 3.07 4.23
CA ARG A 28 -3.72 1.66 4.60
C ARG A 28 -3.08 0.80 3.51
N PHE A 29 -2.13 -0.04 3.91
CA PHE A 29 -1.59 -1.11 3.06
C PHE A 29 -2.52 -2.31 3.15
N ILE A 30 -2.96 -2.81 2.00
CA ILE A 30 -3.96 -3.88 1.89
C ILE A 30 -3.42 -4.95 0.96
N GLN A 31 -3.32 -6.18 1.46
CA GLN A 31 -3.05 -7.36 0.66
C GLN A 31 -4.36 -8.09 0.41
N VAL A 32 -4.69 -8.25 -0.86
CA VAL A 32 -5.84 -8.99 -1.33
C VAL A 32 -5.36 -10.34 -1.83
N VAL A 33 -6.01 -11.40 -1.37
CA VAL A 33 -5.74 -12.78 -1.78
C VAL A 33 -7.04 -13.44 -2.24
N PRO A 34 -7.00 -14.54 -3.02
CA PRO A 34 -8.14 -15.42 -3.17
C PRO A 34 -8.77 -15.74 -1.81
N GLU A 35 -10.10 -15.78 -1.72
CA GLU A 35 -10.82 -16.05 -0.47
C GLU A 35 -10.29 -17.31 0.24
N VAL A 36 -10.03 -18.37 -0.52
CA VAL A 36 -9.52 -19.65 -0.02
C VAL A 36 -8.12 -19.55 0.61
N GLN A 37 -7.37 -18.47 0.37
CA GLN A 37 -6.03 -18.21 0.90
C GLN A 37 -6.01 -17.22 2.09
N ILE A 38 -7.18 -16.74 2.53
CA ILE A 38 -7.25 -15.73 3.59
C ILE A 38 -6.69 -16.25 4.93
N HIS A 39 -6.86 -17.55 5.21
CA HIS A 39 -6.38 -18.23 6.42
C HIS A 39 -5.07 -19.00 6.23
N CYS A 40 -4.46 -18.94 5.04
CA CYS A 40 -3.16 -19.55 4.83
C CYS A 40 -2.07 -18.66 5.45
N ASP A 41 -1.18 -19.26 6.23
CA ASP A 41 0.03 -18.59 6.70
C ASP A 41 0.95 -18.32 5.51
N GLN A 42 0.93 -17.08 5.03
CA GLN A 42 1.71 -16.66 3.86
C GLN A 42 1.98 -15.16 3.92
N ASP A 43 3.25 -14.76 3.84
CA ASP A 43 3.71 -13.37 3.74
C ASP A 43 2.89 -12.35 4.55
N ASN A 44 2.50 -12.71 5.77
CA ASN A 44 1.73 -11.85 6.65
C ASN A 44 2.64 -10.75 7.18
N VAL A 45 2.47 -9.54 6.67
CA VAL A 45 3.31 -8.40 7.04
C VAL A 45 2.64 -7.60 8.16
N PRO A 46 3.34 -7.34 9.28
CA PRO A 46 2.81 -6.51 10.36
C PRO A 46 2.27 -5.16 9.87
N GLY A 47 1.03 -4.84 10.25
CA GLY A 47 0.37 -3.59 9.88
C GLY A 47 -0.15 -3.52 8.44
N VAL A 48 -0.18 -4.65 7.70
CA VAL A 48 -0.91 -4.80 6.43
C VAL A 48 -2.27 -5.44 6.72
N ILE A 49 -3.33 -4.88 6.13
CA ILE A 49 -4.68 -5.45 6.20
C ILE A 49 -4.79 -6.56 5.16
N ARG A 50 -5.21 -7.76 5.56
CA ARG A 50 -5.45 -8.88 4.64
C ARG A 50 -6.93 -9.00 4.32
N VAL A 51 -7.27 -9.17 3.04
CA VAL A 51 -8.66 -9.26 2.55
C VAL A 51 -8.77 -10.43 1.56
N GLY A 52 -9.82 -11.25 1.70
CA GLY A 52 -10.18 -12.27 0.73
C GLY A 52 -11.09 -11.70 -0.38
N ASP A 53 -10.78 -12.01 -1.63
CA ASP A 53 -11.61 -11.66 -2.79
C ASP A 53 -12.64 -12.76 -3.05
N THR A 54 -13.77 -12.66 -2.35
CA THR A 54 -14.89 -13.63 -2.40
C THR A 54 -15.50 -13.80 -3.80
N GLN A 55 -15.43 -12.77 -4.65
CA GLN A 55 -16.09 -12.74 -5.95
C GLN A 55 -15.12 -12.76 -7.14
N ASN A 56 -13.81 -12.86 -6.89
CA ASN A 56 -12.74 -12.75 -7.90
C ASN A 56 -12.81 -11.44 -8.73
N ARG A 57 -13.44 -10.39 -8.21
CA ARG A 57 -13.59 -9.11 -8.93
C ARG A 57 -12.28 -8.34 -8.95
N LEU A 58 -11.55 -8.34 -7.84
CA LEU A 58 -10.24 -7.71 -7.75
C LEU A 58 -9.22 -8.49 -8.58
N LYS A 59 -9.23 -9.83 -8.49
CA LYS A 59 -8.45 -10.69 -9.38
C LYS A 59 -8.64 -10.32 -10.86
N SER A 60 -9.89 -10.22 -11.29
CA SER A 60 -10.24 -9.92 -12.68
C SER A 60 -9.81 -8.51 -13.09
N TRP A 61 -10.01 -7.52 -12.22
CA TRP A 61 -9.60 -6.14 -12.49
C TRP A 61 -8.07 -6.02 -12.65
N PHE A 62 -7.29 -6.63 -11.74
CA PHE A 62 -5.83 -6.62 -11.83
C PHE A 62 -5.33 -7.33 -13.10
N ALA A 63 -5.93 -8.47 -13.47
CA ALA A 63 -5.60 -9.19 -14.70
C ALA A 63 -5.87 -8.36 -15.96
N GLN A 64 -6.94 -7.55 -15.99
CA GLN A 64 -7.26 -6.67 -17.12
C GLN A 64 -6.27 -5.51 -17.31
N HIS A 65 -5.58 -5.09 -16.24
CA HIS A 65 -4.70 -3.91 -16.25
C HIS A 65 -3.20 -4.28 -16.25
N ASP A 66 -2.88 -5.58 -16.37
CA ASP A 66 -1.50 -6.12 -16.33
C ASP A 66 -0.68 -5.53 -15.16
N THR A 67 -1.28 -5.55 -13.98
CA THR A 67 -0.72 -4.91 -12.79
C THR A 67 -1.09 -5.68 -11.53
N ALA A 68 -0.40 -5.42 -10.43
CA ALA A 68 -0.63 -6.12 -9.16
C ALA A 68 -0.97 -5.17 -8.01
N ILE A 69 -0.69 -3.87 -8.14
CA ILE A 69 -0.89 -2.89 -7.08
C ILE A 69 -1.64 -1.68 -7.62
N ALA A 70 -2.66 -1.24 -6.89
CA ALA A 70 -3.40 -0.02 -7.16
C ALA A 70 -3.29 0.94 -5.97
N VAL A 71 -2.94 2.20 -6.25
CA VAL A 71 -2.94 3.27 -5.25
C VAL A 71 -4.23 4.06 -5.40
N VAL A 72 -5.12 3.93 -4.41
CA VAL A 72 -6.45 4.53 -4.41
C VAL A 72 -6.48 5.77 -3.50
N ARG A 73 -7.00 6.86 -4.06
CA ARG A 73 -7.18 8.14 -3.37
C ARG A 73 -8.40 8.10 -2.44
N PRO A 74 -8.49 9.01 -1.44
CA PRO A 74 -9.64 9.11 -0.56
C PRO A 74 -10.99 9.35 -1.28
N ASP A 75 -10.96 10.01 -2.45
CA ASP A 75 -12.11 10.25 -3.32
C ASP A 75 -12.44 9.07 -4.26
N ARG A 76 -11.89 7.88 -3.98
CA ARG A 76 -12.17 6.60 -4.68
C ARG A 76 -11.67 6.51 -6.13
N PHE A 77 -10.76 7.38 -6.53
CA PHE A 77 -10.06 7.29 -7.81
C PHE A 77 -8.71 6.57 -7.68
N VAL A 78 -8.31 5.84 -8.72
CA VAL A 78 -6.97 5.26 -8.82
C VAL A 78 -5.98 6.37 -9.19
N ALA A 79 -5.02 6.67 -8.31
CA ALA A 79 -3.94 7.62 -8.59
C ALA A 79 -2.87 7.03 -9.49
N THR A 80 -2.53 5.76 -9.28
CA THR A 80 -1.57 5.03 -10.11
C THR A 80 -1.72 3.52 -9.91
N VAL A 81 -1.22 2.75 -10.87
CA VAL A 81 -1.07 1.29 -10.79
C VAL A 81 0.38 0.90 -10.92
N ALA A 82 0.81 -0.19 -10.30
CA ALA A 82 2.20 -0.63 -10.27
C ALA A 82 2.33 -2.15 -10.19
N ILE A 83 3.47 -2.65 -10.64
CA ILE A 83 4.00 -3.96 -10.21
C ILE A 83 5.02 -3.74 -9.09
N PRO A 84 5.32 -4.75 -8.23
CA PRO A 84 6.19 -4.59 -7.07
C PRO A 84 7.54 -3.92 -7.39
N GLN A 85 8.16 -4.26 -8.52
CA GLN A 85 9.44 -3.73 -9.01
C GLN A 85 9.41 -2.24 -9.32
N THR A 86 8.23 -1.67 -9.56
CA THR A 86 8.05 -0.26 -9.96
C THR A 86 7.36 0.58 -8.89
N LEU A 87 6.89 -0.05 -7.80
CA LEU A 87 6.05 0.60 -6.79
C LEU A 87 6.75 1.80 -6.16
N SER A 88 7.96 1.62 -5.65
CA SER A 88 8.76 2.66 -4.99
C SER A 88 8.87 3.93 -5.85
N LYS A 89 9.33 3.78 -7.09
CA LYS A 89 9.47 4.90 -8.05
C LYS A 89 8.14 5.60 -8.33
N LYS A 90 7.04 4.85 -8.48
CA LYS A 90 5.71 5.44 -8.73
C LYS A 90 5.17 6.18 -7.50
N LEU A 91 5.41 5.65 -6.31
CA LEU A 91 5.04 6.32 -5.06
C LEU A 91 5.85 7.60 -4.85
N ASP A 92 7.14 7.62 -5.16
CA ASP A 92 7.95 8.85 -5.08
C ASP A 92 7.45 9.92 -6.06
N ALA A 93 7.18 9.53 -7.31
CA ALA A 93 6.61 10.43 -8.30
C ALA A 93 5.25 10.99 -7.84
N LEU A 94 4.38 10.15 -7.29
CA LEU A 94 3.08 10.56 -6.78
C LEU A 94 3.21 11.49 -5.55
N ALA A 95 4.07 11.14 -4.59
CA ALA A 95 4.32 11.96 -3.39
C ALA A 95 4.87 13.34 -3.78
N SER A 96 5.77 13.41 -4.75
CA SER A 96 6.29 14.67 -5.29
C SER A 96 5.18 15.52 -5.93
N LYS A 97 4.32 14.94 -6.76
CA LYS A 97 3.19 15.66 -7.38
C LYS A 97 2.16 16.14 -6.37
N MET A 98 1.99 15.41 -5.27
CA MET A 98 1.12 15.79 -4.16
C MET A 98 1.78 16.73 -3.14
N GLN A 99 3.07 17.03 -3.30
CA GLN A 99 3.86 17.80 -2.34
C GLN A 99 3.78 17.24 -0.91
N LEU A 100 3.82 15.91 -0.79
CA LEU A 100 3.82 15.24 0.51
C LEU A 100 5.11 15.59 1.28
N ALA A 101 4.96 16.06 2.52
CA ALA A 101 6.10 16.21 3.43
C ALA A 101 6.78 14.85 3.68
N SER A 102 8.09 14.86 3.92
CA SER A 102 8.79 13.70 4.47
C SER A 102 8.18 13.32 5.82
N ALA A 103 8.16 12.02 6.16
CA ALA A 103 7.78 11.62 7.51
C ALA A 103 8.76 12.25 8.50
N GLN A 104 8.30 13.24 9.26
CA GLN A 104 9.09 13.77 10.37
C GLN A 104 9.23 12.64 11.40
N ALA A 105 10.46 12.34 11.81
CA ALA A 105 10.68 11.49 12.98
C ALA A 105 9.94 12.12 14.16
N ALA A 106 9.16 11.30 14.88
CA ALA A 106 8.36 11.75 16.01
C ALA A 106 9.21 12.61 16.94
N THR A 107 8.80 13.85 17.15
CA THR A 107 9.48 14.77 18.07
C THR A 107 9.32 14.20 19.47
N THR A 108 10.41 13.71 20.06
CA THR A 108 10.46 13.35 21.48
C THR A 108 10.22 14.64 22.26
N ILE A 109 9.01 14.79 22.80
CA ILE A 109 8.72 15.84 23.77
C ILE A 109 9.38 15.37 25.07
N GLU A 110 10.56 15.87 25.37
CA GLU A 110 11.17 15.70 26.70
C GLU A 110 10.27 16.38 27.73
N GLN A 111 9.62 15.56 28.55
CA GLN A 111 8.84 16.02 29.68
C GLN A 111 9.82 16.44 30.79
N VAL A 112 9.96 17.75 31.00
CA VAL A 112 10.78 18.31 32.09
C VAL A 112 10.07 18.00 33.42
N ALA A 113 10.81 17.33 34.31
CA ALA A 113 10.43 17.06 35.70
C ALA A 113 10.76 18.25 36.62
#